data_AF-A0A943PTN2-F1
#
_entry.id   AF-A0A943PTN2-F1
#
_cell.length_a   1.000
_cell.length_b   1.000
_cell.length_c   1.000
_cell.angle_alpha   90.00
_cell.angle_beta   90.00
_cell.angle_gamma   90.00
#
_symmetry.space_group_name_H-M   'P 1'
#
loop_
_entity.id
_entity.type
_entity.pdbx_description
1 polymer ?
#
loop_
_entity_poly.entity_id
_entity_poly.type
_entity_poly.pdbx_seq_one_letter_code
_entity_poly.pdbx_strand_id
1 'polypeptide(L)'
;MVDNGYLFAKDNKRIFINTSLGCAGQCAYCYLPKMGYSNSSDNYRTISAQTIIEFIEKNKLDINQKTLITLGCYSECWDEYNKNETISLIKYFLKKGNQIQLSTKKQIMKEELTEILPLINYFGQLVIFVSSATISKHDTIEKNTTPISNRFQNFSLFNSLDIPVVLYMKPVLKGITINDLELYKKYIEKYNIKDVVVGSIFTNYISEETVHFSNKNELFYTKNSDEDMIISELSKITNVYKRSSEVMYRYNVSNHIEKVKNEVAKLLEGDNSGHGLEHINRVLDLSLKFAEKENANKYIVSLIALLHDADDYKLFGMENAEKLTNAKIIMDDCNVDKAIQEQVCDAINNIGYSKRLKGHSPTTLEGKIVSDVDMCDALGANGILRVYTYSMKNGKPFFDRNIFPIEDMNAEKYTRKCADSSVCHIFEKILKLKDLMLTDSGKEESKNRHQIVVDFLYHLFNEEKAPEWIEYLNNYLK
;
A
#
# COMPACT_ATOMS: atom_id res chain seq x y z
N MET A 1 22.73 12.59 -13.24
CA MET A 1 21.80 13.06 -14.29
C MET A 1 22.28 12.52 -15.62
N VAL A 2 21.39 11.90 -16.40
CA VAL A 2 21.68 11.41 -17.75
C VAL A 2 20.54 11.85 -18.67
N ASP A 3 20.89 12.34 -19.86
CA ASP A 3 19.96 12.60 -20.95
C ASP A 3 20.72 12.36 -22.26
N ASN A 4 20.49 11.20 -22.89
CA ASN A 4 21.10 10.86 -24.19
C ASN A 4 20.03 10.64 -25.29
N GLY A 5 18.81 11.11 -25.05
CA GLY A 5 17.63 10.87 -25.89
C GLY A 5 16.94 9.53 -25.59
N TYR A 6 17.68 8.43 -25.54
CA TYR A 6 17.11 7.08 -25.30
C TYR A 6 16.91 6.78 -23.81
N LEU A 7 17.78 7.33 -22.97
CA LEU A 7 17.79 7.20 -21.52
C LEU A 7 17.76 8.60 -20.90
N PHE A 8 16.82 8.79 -19.99
CA PHE A 8 16.70 10.00 -19.19
C PHE A 8 16.56 9.68 -17.71
N ALA A 9 17.39 10.29 -16.87
CA ALA A 9 17.33 10.21 -15.41
C ALA A 9 17.76 11.54 -14.78
N LYS A 10 16.85 12.18 -14.03
CA LYS A 10 17.17 13.36 -13.22
C LYS A 10 17.83 12.97 -11.89
N ASP A 11 17.40 11.86 -11.31
CA ASP A 11 17.92 11.25 -10.09
C ASP A 11 17.97 9.72 -10.25
N ASN A 12 18.28 9.00 -9.17
CA ASN A 12 18.28 7.54 -9.13
C ASN A 12 16.90 6.95 -8.78
N LYS A 13 15.86 7.77 -8.55
CA LYS A 13 14.53 7.31 -8.15
C LYS A 13 13.74 6.83 -9.35
N ARG A 14 13.89 7.49 -10.51
CA ARG A 14 13.15 7.14 -11.73
C ARG A 14 13.99 7.37 -12.98
N ILE A 15 13.95 6.37 -13.86
CA ILE A 15 14.59 6.42 -15.17
C ILE A 15 13.57 6.15 -16.27
N PHE A 16 13.69 6.90 -17.36
CA PHE A 16 12.89 6.75 -18.55
C PHE A 16 13.78 6.16 -19.65
N ILE A 17 13.33 5.06 -20.23
CA ILE A 17 14.11 4.31 -21.22
C ILE A 17 13.24 4.05 -22.44
N ASN A 18 13.81 4.28 -23.62
CA ASN A 18 13.12 4.13 -24.90
C ASN A 18 14.09 3.47 -25.88
N THR A 19 13.62 2.42 -26.54
CA THR A 19 14.35 1.72 -27.61
C THR A 19 14.22 2.41 -28.96
N SER A 20 13.37 3.43 -29.02
CA SER A 20 13.18 4.27 -30.19
C SER A 20 12.80 5.70 -29.81
N LEU A 21 13.04 6.62 -30.73
CA LEU A 21 12.64 8.02 -30.65
C LEU A 21 11.71 8.35 -31.80
N GLY A 22 10.44 8.57 -31.49
CA GLY A 22 9.36 8.79 -32.46
C GLY A 22 8.23 7.76 -32.34
N CYS A 23 7.10 8.04 -32.97
CA CYS A 23 5.90 7.18 -32.92
C CYS A 23 5.02 7.35 -34.16
N ALA A 24 4.57 6.26 -34.81
CA ALA A 24 3.62 6.35 -35.94
C ALA A 24 2.15 6.57 -35.52
N GLY A 25 1.88 6.70 -34.23
CA GLY A 25 0.52 6.86 -33.70
C GLY A 25 -0.21 8.09 -34.23
N GLN A 26 0.52 9.11 -34.72
CA GLN A 26 -0.04 10.34 -35.30
C GLN A 26 -1.12 10.99 -34.44
N CYS A 27 -0.98 10.91 -33.12
CA CYS A 27 -1.97 11.45 -32.21
C CYS A 27 -2.04 12.97 -32.37
N ALA A 28 -3.26 13.53 -32.44
CA ALA A 28 -3.46 14.96 -32.68
C ALA A 28 -2.83 15.87 -31.60
N TYR A 29 -2.59 15.32 -30.42
CA TYR A 29 -1.99 16.00 -29.27
C TYR A 29 -0.50 15.63 -29.04
N CYS A 30 0.12 14.90 -29.96
CA CYS A 30 1.48 14.38 -29.79
C CYS A 30 2.51 15.51 -29.59
N TYR A 31 3.35 15.40 -28.56
CA TYR A 31 4.43 16.36 -28.30
C TYR A 31 5.75 15.98 -28.98
N LEU A 32 5.90 14.75 -29.50
CA LEU A 32 7.17 14.27 -30.08
C LEU A 32 7.68 15.16 -31.24
N PRO A 33 6.84 15.62 -32.19
CA PRO A 33 7.28 16.57 -33.22
C PRO A 33 7.85 17.87 -32.65
N LYS A 34 7.28 18.36 -31.54
CA LYS A 34 7.75 19.59 -30.88
C LYS A 34 9.14 19.42 -30.27
N MET A 35 9.53 18.19 -29.95
CA MET A 35 10.85 17.84 -29.43
C MET A 35 11.85 17.46 -30.54
N GLY A 36 11.45 17.57 -31.81
CA GLY A 36 12.27 17.22 -32.97
C GLY A 36 12.28 15.73 -33.33
N TYR A 37 11.31 14.95 -32.85
CA TYR A 37 11.18 13.52 -33.16
C TYR A 37 10.09 13.25 -34.21
N SER A 38 10.28 12.17 -34.98
CA SER A 38 9.34 11.77 -36.04
C SER A 38 7.98 11.34 -35.48
N ASN A 39 6.91 11.70 -36.17
CA ASN A 39 5.54 11.20 -35.94
C ASN A 39 5.00 10.46 -37.18
N SER A 40 5.90 10.00 -38.05
CA SER A 40 5.60 9.16 -39.22
C SER A 40 6.23 7.78 -39.05
N SER A 41 5.73 6.79 -39.80
CA SER A 41 6.33 5.46 -39.91
C SER A 41 7.75 5.48 -40.50
N ASP A 42 8.06 6.54 -41.25
CA ASP A 42 9.37 6.75 -41.85
C ASP A 42 10.25 7.55 -40.87
N ASN A 43 11.52 7.13 -40.71
CA ASN A 43 12.53 7.72 -39.80
C ASN A 43 12.35 7.46 -38.28
N TYR A 44 12.17 6.21 -37.86
CA TYR A 44 12.48 5.86 -36.47
C TYR A 44 13.98 5.87 -36.23
N ARG A 45 14.42 6.55 -35.17
CA ARG A 45 15.76 6.31 -34.61
C ARG A 45 15.61 5.21 -33.58
N THR A 46 16.15 4.03 -33.86
CA THR A 46 16.11 2.88 -32.97
C THR A 46 17.49 2.62 -32.37
N ILE A 47 17.49 1.99 -31.20
CA ILE A 47 18.67 1.48 -30.51
C ILE A 47 18.31 0.12 -29.93
N SER A 48 19.26 -0.82 -29.92
CA SER A 48 19.02 -2.12 -29.28
C SER A 48 18.99 -1.98 -27.75
N ALA A 49 18.21 -2.84 -27.11
CA ALA A 49 18.19 -3.01 -25.66
C ALA A 49 19.59 -3.32 -25.13
N GLN A 50 20.36 -4.12 -25.88
CA GLN A 50 21.73 -4.48 -25.52
C GLN A 50 22.63 -3.24 -25.41
N THR A 51 22.57 -2.31 -26.38
CA THR A 51 23.37 -1.09 -26.33
C THR A 51 22.96 -0.18 -25.16
N ILE A 52 21.66 -0.12 -24.83
CA ILE A 52 21.19 0.62 -23.64
C ILE A 52 21.74 -0.02 -22.35
N ILE A 53 21.67 -1.35 -22.23
CA ILE A 53 22.16 -2.08 -21.06
C ILE A 53 23.66 -1.88 -20.89
N GLU A 54 24.44 -2.03 -21.97
CA GLU A 54 25.88 -1.77 -21.96
C GLU A 54 26.22 -0.34 -21.55
N PHE A 55 25.43 0.63 -22.03
CA PHE A 55 25.59 2.03 -21.61
C PHE A 55 25.34 2.19 -20.10
N ILE A 56 24.29 1.59 -19.55
CA ILE A 56 23.98 1.64 -18.12
C ILE A 56 25.14 1.05 -17.29
N GLU A 57 25.59 -0.15 -17.66
CA GLU A 57 26.61 -0.89 -16.92
C GLU A 57 27.98 -0.21 -17.00
N LYS A 58 28.37 0.27 -18.18
CA LYS A 58 29.65 0.97 -18.40
C LYS A 58 29.73 2.29 -17.64
N ASN A 59 28.64 3.05 -17.61
CA ASN A 59 28.61 4.36 -16.95
C ASN A 59 28.34 4.27 -15.44
N LYS A 60 28.20 3.06 -14.88
CA LYS A 60 27.93 2.82 -13.46
C LYS A 60 26.79 3.71 -12.93
N LEU A 61 25.73 3.83 -13.71
CA LEU A 61 24.55 4.57 -13.26
C LEU A 61 24.03 3.88 -11.99
N ASP A 62 23.74 4.67 -10.95
CA ASP A 62 23.20 4.18 -9.68
C ASP A 62 21.73 3.76 -9.86
N ILE A 63 21.52 2.70 -10.64
CA ILE A 63 20.23 2.04 -10.84
C ILE A 63 20.22 0.85 -9.90
N ASN A 64 19.49 1.01 -8.80
CA ASN A 64 19.30 -0.03 -7.79
C ASN A 64 17.85 -0.52 -7.82
N GLN A 65 17.49 -1.49 -6.98
CA GLN A 65 16.15 -2.08 -6.93
C GLN A 65 15.04 -1.05 -6.65
N LYS A 66 15.35 0.07 -6.00
CA LYS A 66 14.40 1.16 -5.70
C LYS A 66 14.18 2.09 -6.90
N THR A 67 14.97 1.97 -7.96
CA THR A 67 14.80 2.79 -9.17
C THR A 67 13.60 2.30 -9.97
N LEU A 68 12.61 3.19 -10.16
CA LEU A 68 11.46 2.95 -11.03
C LEU A 68 11.88 3.08 -12.50
N ILE A 69 11.64 2.03 -13.29
CA ILE A 69 11.87 2.03 -14.73
C ILE A 69 10.59 2.43 -15.44
N THR A 70 10.65 3.39 -16.37
CA THR A 70 9.50 3.81 -17.16
C THR A 70 9.79 3.64 -18.65
N LEU A 71 8.93 2.90 -19.33
CA LEU A 71 9.00 2.60 -20.76
C LEU A 71 7.80 3.21 -21.50
N GLY A 72 8.03 3.69 -22.73
CA GLY A 72 6.98 4.24 -23.59
C GLY A 72 6.71 5.74 -23.42
N CYS A 73 7.74 6.54 -23.13
CA CYS A 73 7.60 8.01 -22.99
C CYS A 73 8.00 8.80 -24.25
N TYR A 74 8.84 8.23 -25.10
CA TYR A 74 9.29 8.88 -26.35
C TYR A 74 8.93 8.08 -27.61
N SER A 75 8.24 6.96 -27.45
CA SER A 75 7.80 6.08 -28.53
C SER A 75 6.61 5.22 -28.14
N GLU A 76 6.01 4.56 -29.13
CA GLU A 76 5.12 3.42 -28.89
C GLU A 76 5.98 2.17 -28.72
N CYS A 77 6.18 1.77 -27.46
CA CYS A 77 7.13 0.70 -27.11
C CYS A 77 6.65 -0.71 -27.47
N TRP A 78 5.38 -0.88 -27.84
CA TRP A 78 4.79 -2.18 -28.18
C TRP A 78 4.36 -2.29 -29.65
N ASP A 79 4.89 -1.44 -30.53
CA ASP A 79 4.72 -1.62 -31.98
C ASP A 79 5.66 -2.71 -32.54
N GLU A 80 5.48 -3.07 -33.81
CA GLU A 80 6.23 -4.15 -34.47
C GLU A 80 7.75 -3.89 -34.52
N TYR A 81 8.17 -2.62 -34.49
CA TYR A 81 9.57 -2.24 -34.56
C TYR A 81 10.27 -2.31 -33.21
N ASN A 82 9.55 -1.99 -32.12
CA ASN A 82 10.15 -1.75 -30.82
C ASN A 82 9.87 -2.86 -29.80
N LYS A 83 8.81 -3.65 -30.00
CA LYS A 83 8.34 -4.65 -29.03
C LYS A 83 9.43 -5.61 -28.56
N ASN A 84 10.24 -6.15 -29.46
CA ASN A 84 11.27 -7.14 -29.09
C ASN A 84 12.38 -6.52 -28.20
N GLU A 85 12.79 -5.29 -28.51
CA GLU A 85 13.76 -4.56 -27.69
C GLU A 85 13.16 -4.16 -26.34
N THR A 86 11.88 -3.74 -26.33
CA THR A 86 11.15 -3.44 -25.09
C THR A 86 11.03 -4.67 -24.20
N ILE A 87 10.68 -5.84 -24.74
CA ILE A 87 10.64 -7.12 -24.02
C ILE A 87 12.01 -7.42 -23.41
N SER A 88 13.10 -7.22 -24.18
CA SER A 88 14.47 -7.46 -23.70
C SER A 88 14.83 -6.56 -22.51
N LEU A 89 14.46 -5.28 -22.55
CA LEU A 89 14.61 -4.36 -21.42
C LEU A 89 13.78 -4.77 -20.21
N ILE A 90 12.50 -5.15 -20.42
CA ILE A 90 11.63 -5.62 -19.33
C ILE A 90 12.28 -6.81 -18.62
N LYS A 91 12.74 -7.82 -19.38
CA LYS A 91 13.41 -9.00 -18.82
C LYS A 91 14.66 -8.63 -18.01
N TYR A 92 15.46 -7.68 -18.49
CA TYR A 92 16.66 -7.22 -17.77
C TYR A 92 16.29 -6.60 -16.41
N PHE A 93 15.35 -5.65 -16.40
CA PHE A 93 14.98 -4.93 -15.18
C PHE A 93 14.16 -5.76 -14.19
N LEU A 94 13.32 -6.69 -14.67
CA LEU A 94 12.64 -7.65 -13.81
C LEU A 94 13.64 -8.51 -13.02
N LYS A 95 14.69 -9.03 -13.71
CA LYS A 95 15.76 -9.81 -13.08
C LYS A 95 16.58 -9.01 -12.07
N LYS A 96 16.72 -7.70 -12.28
CA LYS A 96 17.37 -6.79 -11.33
C LYS A 96 16.49 -6.46 -10.11
N GLY A 97 15.20 -6.83 -10.12
CA GLY A 97 14.25 -6.58 -9.05
C GLY A 97 13.52 -5.24 -9.15
N ASN A 98 13.77 -4.47 -10.23
CA ASN A 98 13.17 -3.17 -10.42
C ASN A 98 11.67 -3.24 -10.69
N GLN A 99 10.96 -2.20 -10.26
CA GLN A 99 9.59 -1.94 -10.68
C GLN A 99 9.58 -1.28 -12.07
N ILE A 100 8.64 -1.67 -12.92
CA ILE A 100 8.54 -1.23 -14.32
C ILE A 100 7.12 -0.69 -14.58
N GLN A 101 7.07 0.55 -15.04
CA GLN A 101 5.91 1.16 -15.67
C GLN A 101 6.03 1.01 -17.19
N LEU A 102 5.05 0.38 -17.86
CA LEU A 102 4.98 0.29 -19.31
C LEU A 102 3.72 1.00 -19.81
N SER A 103 3.86 2.06 -20.62
CA SER A 103 2.72 2.78 -21.19
C SER A 103 2.55 2.48 -22.68
N THR A 104 1.35 2.08 -23.11
CA THR A 104 1.10 1.71 -24.51
C THR A 104 -0.31 2.09 -24.99
N LYS A 105 -0.46 2.33 -26.30
CA LYS A 105 -1.76 2.40 -27.00
C LYS A 105 -2.02 1.16 -27.87
N LYS A 106 -1.19 0.12 -27.76
CA LYS A 106 -1.35 -1.14 -28.48
C LYS A 106 -2.10 -2.17 -27.65
N GLN A 107 -2.73 -3.11 -28.35
CA GLN A 107 -3.16 -4.36 -27.74
C GLN A 107 -1.94 -5.24 -27.50
N ILE A 108 -1.87 -5.86 -26.33
CA ILE A 108 -0.86 -6.86 -25.98
C ILE A 108 -1.52 -8.23 -26.03
N MET A 109 -0.87 -9.17 -26.71
CA MET A 109 -1.34 -10.55 -26.84
C MET A 109 -0.67 -11.43 -25.79
N LYS A 110 -1.37 -12.48 -25.32
CA LYS A 110 -0.88 -13.34 -24.23
C LYS A 110 0.45 -14.02 -24.60
N GLU A 111 0.60 -14.40 -25.86
CA GLU A 111 1.77 -15.09 -26.40
C GLU A 111 3.04 -14.22 -26.29
N GLU A 112 2.89 -12.90 -26.38
CA GLU A 112 3.98 -11.92 -26.30
C GLU A 112 4.55 -11.80 -24.87
N LEU A 113 3.81 -12.27 -23.87
CA LEU A 113 4.19 -12.18 -22.46
C LEU A 113 4.91 -13.43 -21.95
N THR A 114 5.01 -14.48 -22.77
CA THR A 114 5.54 -15.81 -22.37
C THR A 114 6.91 -15.73 -21.69
N GLU A 115 7.80 -14.85 -22.16
CA GLU A 115 9.15 -14.68 -21.60
C GLU A 115 9.22 -13.70 -20.42
N ILE A 116 8.16 -12.93 -20.19
CA ILE A 116 8.06 -11.91 -19.14
C ILE A 116 7.44 -12.50 -17.88
N LEU A 117 6.35 -13.27 -18.03
CA LEU A 117 5.55 -13.78 -16.91
C LEU A 117 6.39 -14.53 -15.85
N PRO A 118 7.32 -15.44 -16.20
CA PRO A 118 8.10 -16.16 -15.20
C PRO A 118 9.12 -15.30 -14.44
N LEU A 119 9.36 -14.06 -14.88
CA LEU A 119 10.34 -13.15 -14.28
C LEU A 119 9.70 -12.14 -13.30
N ILE A 120 8.36 -12.10 -13.22
CA ILE A 120 7.64 -11.24 -12.29
C ILE A 120 7.66 -11.91 -10.92
N ASN A 121 8.32 -11.27 -9.96
CA ASN A 121 8.51 -11.80 -8.61
C ASN A 121 7.46 -11.32 -7.62
N TYR A 122 6.73 -10.25 -7.94
CA TYR A 122 5.69 -9.71 -7.06
C TYR A 122 4.62 -8.91 -7.82
N PHE A 123 3.43 -8.83 -7.23
CA PHE A 123 2.32 -8.04 -7.74
C PHE A 123 2.71 -6.56 -7.84
N GLY A 124 2.62 -6.01 -9.05
CA GLY A 124 3.00 -4.62 -9.34
C GLY A 124 4.48 -4.37 -9.57
N GLN A 125 5.30 -5.43 -9.73
CA GLN A 125 6.64 -5.29 -10.29
C GLN A 125 6.57 -4.81 -11.75
N LEU A 126 5.62 -5.33 -12.53
CA LEU A 126 5.26 -4.80 -13.84
C LEU A 126 3.86 -4.20 -13.76
N VAL A 127 3.70 -2.96 -14.18
CA VAL A 127 2.41 -2.27 -14.23
C VAL A 127 2.18 -1.71 -15.62
N ILE A 128 1.04 -2.09 -16.21
CA ILE A 128 0.68 -1.75 -17.59
C ILE A 128 -0.26 -0.54 -17.60
N PHE A 129 0.13 0.50 -18.30
CA PHE A 129 -0.65 1.73 -18.46
C PHE A 129 -1.26 1.75 -19.86
N VAL A 130 -2.56 1.47 -19.91
CA VAL A 130 -3.34 1.48 -21.15
C VAL A 130 -3.78 2.90 -21.42
N SER A 131 -3.12 3.56 -22.37
CA SER A 131 -3.37 4.98 -22.68
C SER A 131 -4.61 5.15 -23.53
N SER A 132 -5.48 6.09 -23.18
CA SER A 132 -6.62 6.52 -23.99
C SER A 132 -6.99 7.96 -23.59
N ALA A 133 -6.82 8.91 -24.52
CA ALA A 133 -7.25 10.29 -24.31
C ALA A 133 -8.72 10.53 -24.67
N THR A 134 -9.28 9.66 -25.51
CA THR A 134 -10.69 9.64 -25.92
C THR A 134 -11.12 8.21 -26.23
N ILE A 135 -12.40 7.92 -26.05
CA ILE A 135 -13.04 6.71 -26.57
C ILE A 135 -13.79 7.04 -27.86
N SER A 136 -14.65 8.07 -27.86
CA SER A 136 -15.55 8.32 -28.99
C SER A 136 -14.88 8.96 -30.22
N LYS A 137 -13.74 9.65 -30.03
CA LYS A 137 -13.01 10.35 -31.10
C LYS A 137 -11.72 9.64 -31.50
N HIS A 138 -11.53 8.38 -31.11
CA HIS A 138 -10.34 7.57 -31.42
C HIS A 138 -9.91 7.69 -32.89
N ASP A 139 -10.83 7.48 -33.83
CA ASP A 139 -10.52 7.41 -35.27
C ASP A 139 -10.03 8.74 -35.86
N THR A 140 -10.24 9.84 -35.13
CA THR A 140 -9.78 11.18 -35.53
C THR A 140 -8.56 11.65 -34.74
N ILE A 141 -8.48 11.29 -33.45
CA ILE A 141 -7.47 11.82 -32.52
C ILE A 141 -6.28 10.87 -32.34
N GLU A 142 -6.53 9.55 -32.33
CA GLU A 142 -5.56 8.48 -32.10
C GLU A 142 -5.53 7.48 -33.28
N LYS A 143 -5.82 7.96 -34.49
CA LYS A 143 -6.15 7.18 -35.69
C LYS A 143 -5.25 5.97 -36.04
N ASN A 144 -3.96 6.01 -35.73
CA ASN A 144 -3.00 4.95 -36.08
C ASN A 144 -2.62 4.05 -34.89
N THR A 145 -3.43 4.07 -33.84
CA THR A 145 -3.26 3.24 -32.65
C THR A 145 -4.27 2.10 -32.62
N THR A 146 -4.12 1.14 -31.71
CA THR A 146 -5.04 0.00 -31.66
C THR A 146 -6.45 0.49 -31.31
N PRO A 147 -7.50 0.05 -32.04
CA PRO A 147 -8.89 0.38 -31.72
C PRO A 147 -9.23 0.21 -30.24
N ILE A 148 -10.06 1.11 -29.70
CA ILE A 148 -10.36 1.17 -28.26
C ILE A 148 -10.90 -0.16 -27.72
N SER A 149 -11.80 -0.83 -28.45
CA SER A 149 -12.34 -2.13 -28.06
C SER A 149 -11.25 -3.17 -27.80
N ASN A 150 -10.23 -3.20 -28.66
CA ASN A 150 -9.11 -4.14 -28.62
C ASN A 150 -8.10 -3.70 -27.57
N ARG A 151 -7.81 -2.40 -27.47
CA ARG A 151 -6.92 -1.84 -26.47
C ARG A 151 -7.41 -2.13 -25.05
N PHE A 152 -8.72 -2.03 -24.81
CA PHE A 152 -9.29 -2.32 -23.49
C PHE A 152 -9.36 -3.83 -23.17
N GLN A 153 -9.17 -4.73 -24.13
CA GLN A 153 -8.99 -6.16 -23.82
C GLN A 153 -7.74 -6.42 -22.98
N ASN A 154 -6.75 -5.51 -23.00
CA ASN A 154 -5.61 -5.55 -22.09
C ASN A 154 -6.06 -5.63 -20.63
N PHE A 155 -7.12 -4.93 -20.22
CA PHE A 155 -7.61 -4.99 -18.84
C PHE A 155 -8.04 -6.40 -18.45
N SER A 156 -8.82 -7.07 -19.29
CA SER A 156 -9.23 -8.46 -19.07
C SER A 156 -8.03 -9.41 -19.05
N LEU A 157 -7.09 -9.25 -19.99
CA LEU A 157 -5.90 -10.08 -20.06
C LEU A 157 -5.03 -9.95 -18.81
N PHE A 158 -4.63 -8.73 -18.43
CA PHE A 158 -3.72 -8.51 -17.31
C PHE A 158 -4.37 -8.81 -15.96
N ASN A 159 -5.67 -8.56 -15.79
CA ASN A 159 -6.41 -9.02 -14.62
C ASN A 159 -6.37 -10.55 -14.48
N SER A 160 -6.44 -11.31 -15.59
CA SER A 160 -6.34 -12.78 -15.54
C SER A 160 -4.92 -13.31 -15.28
N LEU A 161 -3.91 -12.47 -15.46
CA LEU A 161 -2.49 -12.79 -15.25
C LEU A 161 -1.96 -12.25 -13.92
N ASP A 162 -2.83 -11.67 -13.08
CA ASP A 162 -2.47 -11.00 -11.84
C ASP A 162 -1.38 -9.91 -12.01
N ILE A 163 -1.48 -9.16 -13.11
CA ILE A 163 -0.61 -8.02 -13.42
C ILE A 163 -1.43 -6.75 -13.32
N PRO A 164 -1.01 -5.75 -12.53
CA PRO A 164 -1.69 -4.48 -12.45
C PRO A 164 -1.79 -3.76 -13.79
N VAL A 165 -2.99 -3.25 -14.07
CA VAL A 165 -3.33 -2.54 -15.29
C VAL A 165 -4.12 -1.28 -14.97
N VAL A 166 -3.66 -0.16 -15.53
CA VAL A 166 -4.09 1.19 -15.17
C VAL A 166 -4.63 1.89 -16.41
N LEU A 167 -5.81 2.51 -16.31
CA LEU A 167 -6.30 3.37 -17.37
C LEU A 167 -5.55 4.70 -17.33
N TYR A 168 -4.83 5.02 -18.41
CA TYR A 168 -3.96 6.18 -18.49
C TYR A 168 -4.56 7.28 -19.37
N MET A 169 -5.37 8.13 -18.75
CA MET A 169 -6.04 9.29 -19.35
C MET A 169 -5.11 10.52 -19.31
N LYS A 170 -3.98 10.40 -20.02
CA LYS A 170 -3.00 11.48 -20.17
C LYS A 170 -2.60 11.63 -21.64
N PRO A 171 -2.97 12.74 -22.31
CA PRO A 171 -3.56 13.95 -21.75
C PRO A 171 -5.10 13.92 -21.67
N VAL A 172 -5.66 14.71 -20.74
CA VAL A 172 -7.04 15.20 -20.79
C VAL A 172 -7.14 16.27 -21.88
N LEU A 173 -8.00 16.03 -22.86
CA LEU A 173 -8.26 16.91 -24.00
C LEU A 173 -9.51 17.74 -23.75
N LYS A 174 -9.36 19.07 -23.82
CA LYS A 174 -10.42 20.03 -23.50
C LYS A 174 -11.66 19.82 -24.38
N GLY A 175 -12.82 19.65 -23.75
CA GLY A 175 -14.11 19.42 -24.42
C GLY A 175 -14.20 18.10 -25.18
N ILE A 176 -13.24 17.18 -24.99
CA ILE A 176 -13.23 15.87 -25.66
C ILE A 176 -13.26 14.77 -24.61
N THR A 177 -12.25 14.70 -23.75
CA THR A 177 -12.15 13.63 -22.74
C THR A 177 -13.32 13.68 -21.75
N ILE A 178 -13.78 14.88 -21.38
CA ILE A 178 -14.94 15.05 -20.51
C ILE A 178 -16.25 14.59 -21.17
N ASN A 179 -16.39 14.78 -22.48
CA ASN A 179 -17.57 14.33 -23.22
C ASN A 179 -17.62 12.79 -23.30
N ASP A 180 -16.49 12.12 -23.11
CA ASP A 180 -16.40 10.67 -22.98
C ASP A 180 -16.59 10.15 -21.55
N LEU A 181 -16.85 11.01 -20.55
CA LEU A 181 -16.86 10.61 -19.14
C LEU A 181 -17.82 9.45 -18.85
N GLU A 182 -19.07 9.51 -19.33
CA GLU A 182 -20.04 8.43 -19.15
C GLU A 182 -19.63 7.15 -19.89
N LEU A 183 -18.89 7.28 -20.99
CA LEU A 183 -18.35 6.13 -21.70
C LEU A 183 -17.17 5.51 -20.93
N TYR A 184 -16.29 6.32 -20.34
CA TYR A 184 -15.26 5.84 -19.44
C TYR A 184 -15.85 5.12 -18.23
N LYS A 185 -16.90 5.66 -17.58
CA LYS A 185 -17.58 4.98 -16.47
C LYS A 185 -18.08 3.59 -16.87
N LYS A 186 -18.71 3.45 -18.05
CA LYS A 186 -19.14 2.15 -18.59
C LYS A 186 -17.99 1.17 -18.84
N TYR A 187 -16.87 1.66 -19.36
CA TYR A 187 -15.70 0.81 -19.60
C TYR A 187 -14.99 0.43 -18.29
N ILE A 188 -14.92 1.34 -17.32
CA ILE A 188 -14.39 1.07 -15.97
C ILE A 188 -15.16 -0.07 -15.32
N GLU A 189 -16.50 -0.01 -15.36
CA GLU A 189 -17.36 -1.07 -14.85
C GLU A 189 -17.17 -2.38 -15.63
N LYS A 190 -17.29 -2.32 -16.97
CA LYS A 190 -17.21 -3.50 -17.86
C LYS A 190 -15.90 -4.29 -17.68
N TYR A 191 -14.78 -3.60 -17.53
CA TYR A 191 -13.46 -4.22 -17.45
C TYR A 191 -12.91 -4.32 -16.02
N ASN A 192 -13.71 -3.94 -15.01
CA ASN A 192 -13.31 -3.90 -13.60
C ASN A 192 -12.00 -3.12 -13.38
N ILE A 193 -11.93 -1.90 -13.92
CA ILE A 193 -10.74 -1.05 -13.86
C ILE A 193 -10.61 -0.45 -12.46
N LYS A 194 -9.59 -0.85 -11.72
CA LYS A 194 -9.37 -0.47 -10.32
C LYS A 194 -8.64 0.86 -10.13
N ASP A 195 -7.84 1.26 -11.11
CA ASP A 195 -6.94 2.40 -11.01
C ASP A 195 -6.91 3.20 -12.32
N VAL A 196 -7.10 4.52 -12.21
CA VAL A 196 -7.11 5.47 -13.32
C VAL A 196 -6.17 6.62 -13.03
N VAL A 197 -5.33 6.98 -13.99
CA VAL A 197 -4.50 8.19 -13.91
C VAL A 197 -5.04 9.22 -14.88
N VAL A 198 -5.36 10.39 -14.36
CA VAL A 198 -5.91 11.52 -15.10
C VAL A 198 -4.91 12.66 -15.03
N GLY A 199 -4.49 13.19 -16.18
CA GLY A 199 -3.59 14.35 -16.18
C GLY A 199 -3.71 15.15 -17.47
N SER A 200 -3.56 16.46 -17.36
CA SER A 200 -3.65 17.37 -18.49
C SER A 200 -2.45 17.29 -19.45
N ILE A 201 -2.60 17.99 -20.57
CA ILE A 201 -1.64 18.06 -21.66
C ILE A 201 -0.37 18.84 -21.29
N PHE A 202 0.74 18.42 -21.91
CA PHE A 202 1.98 19.20 -21.91
C PHE A 202 2.00 20.15 -23.11
N THR A 203 2.28 21.43 -22.86
CA THR A 203 2.39 22.46 -23.89
C THR A 203 3.74 23.17 -23.80
N ASN A 204 4.03 24.06 -24.75
CA ASN A 204 5.20 24.95 -24.71
C ASN A 204 4.95 26.24 -23.92
N TYR A 205 3.76 26.41 -23.32
CA TYR A 205 3.47 27.56 -22.48
C TYR A 205 4.12 27.38 -21.11
N ILE A 206 5.00 28.30 -20.74
CA ILE A 206 5.72 28.25 -19.47
C ILE A 206 4.71 28.15 -18.31
N SER A 207 4.93 27.15 -17.45
CA SER A 207 4.16 26.91 -16.22
C SER A 207 5.10 26.52 -15.10
N GLU A 208 4.60 26.45 -13.86
CA GLU A 208 5.39 26.03 -12.70
C GLU A 208 5.85 24.56 -12.77
N GLU A 209 5.12 23.70 -13.49
CA GLU A 209 5.43 22.27 -13.62
C GLU A 209 5.93 21.94 -15.04
N THR A 210 7.07 21.25 -15.12
CA THR A 210 7.71 20.78 -16.36
C THR A 210 7.70 19.25 -16.42
N VAL A 211 7.91 18.67 -17.61
CA VAL A 211 7.99 17.22 -17.79
C VAL A 211 9.12 16.60 -16.95
N HIS A 212 8.85 15.47 -16.30
CA HIS A 212 9.86 14.75 -15.50
C HIS A 212 10.87 13.96 -16.31
N PHE A 213 10.74 13.94 -17.64
CA PHE A 213 11.52 13.10 -18.55
C PHE A 213 12.36 13.89 -19.57
N SER A 214 12.52 15.21 -19.38
CA SER A 214 13.39 16.07 -20.20
C SER A 214 14.03 17.17 -19.36
N ASN A 215 15.29 17.51 -19.66
CA ASN A 215 15.99 18.64 -19.02
C ASN A 215 15.92 19.93 -19.85
N LYS A 216 15.21 19.92 -20.98
CA LYS A 216 15.21 21.04 -21.92
C LYS A 216 14.29 22.20 -21.53
N ASN A 217 13.42 22.00 -20.53
CA ASN A 217 12.40 22.99 -20.13
C ASN A 217 11.55 23.51 -21.32
N GLU A 218 11.26 22.64 -22.29
CA GLU A 218 10.49 22.97 -23.49
C GLU A 218 9.00 22.59 -23.38
N LEU A 219 8.66 21.74 -22.39
CA LEU A 219 7.31 21.20 -22.20
C LEU A 219 6.86 21.35 -20.75
N PHE A 220 5.69 21.96 -20.57
CA PHE A 220 5.12 22.37 -19.30
C PHE A 220 3.71 21.80 -19.13
N TYR A 221 3.37 21.42 -17.90
CA TYR A 221 2.06 20.91 -17.56
C TYR A 221 1.03 22.02 -17.59
N THR A 222 0.03 21.91 -18.47
CA THR A 222 -1.01 22.93 -18.60
C THR A 222 -2.32 22.37 -18.09
N LYS A 223 -2.67 22.69 -16.84
CA LYS A 223 -3.90 22.21 -16.21
C LYS A 223 -5.14 22.69 -16.99
N ASN A 224 -6.02 21.75 -17.30
CA ASN A 224 -7.32 22.01 -17.92
C ASN A 224 -8.44 21.96 -16.85
N SER A 225 -9.48 22.78 -17.00
CA SER A 225 -10.67 22.77 -16.14
C SER A 225 -11.39 21.43 -16.12
N ASP A 226 -11.34 20.69 -17.23
CA ASP A 226 -12.01 19.38 -17.34
C ASP A 226 -11.35 18.32 -16.44
N GLU A 227 -10.05 18.46 -16.13
CA GLU A 227 -9.30 17.50 -15.32
C GLU A 227 -9.93 17.33 -13.93
N ASP A 228 -10.23 18.44 -13.24
CA ASP A 228 -10.79 18.41 -11.89
C ASP A 228 -12.17 17.74 -11.87
N MET A 229 -12.99 17.99 -12.89
CA MET A 229 -14.32 17.40 -13.01
C MET A 229 -14.25 15.90 -13.30
N ILE A 230 -13.37 15.47 -14.20
CA ILE A 230 -13.13 14.04 -14.46
C ILE A 230 -12.65 13.34 -13.19
N ILE A 231 -11.69 13.92 -12.47
CA ILE A 231 -11.18 13.35 -11.21
C ILE A 231 -12.32 13.23 -10.20
N SER A 232 -13.10 14.29 -9.98
CA SER A 232 -14.19 14.28 -9.01
C SER A 232 -15.23 13.20 -9.31
N GLU A 233 -15.58 13.02 -10.59
CA GLU A 233 -16.60 12.06 -10.99
C GLU A 233 -16.10 10.61 -10.98
N LEU A 234 -14.87 10.36 -11.44
CA LEU A 234 -14.30 9.02 -11.46
C LEU A 234 -13.91 8.53 -10.05
N SER A 235 -13.47 9.43 -9.15
CA SER A 235 -13.15 9.07 -7.75
C SER A 235 -14.33 8.50 -6.97
N LYS A 236 -15.57 8.68 -7.45
CA LYS A 236 -16.77 8.09 -6.85
C LYS A 236 -16.88 6.59 -7.11
N ILE A 237 -16.19 6.06 -8.13
CA ILE A 237 -16.36 4.67 -8.59
C ILE A 237 -15.05 3.88 -8.68
N THR A 238 -13.90 4.55 -8.72
CA THR A 238 -12.58 3.89 -8.86
C THR A 238 -11.48 4.74 -8.23
N ASN A 239 -10.28 4.17 -8.07
CA ASN A 239 -9.14 4.93 -7.56
C ASN A 239 -8.60 5.85 -8.66
N VAL A 240 -8.53 7.14 -8.38
CA VAL A 240 -8.03 8.14 -9.34
C VAL A 240 -6.78 8.80 -8.81
N TYR A 241 -5.78 8.93 -9.68
CA TYR A 241 -4.49 9.53 -9.38
C TYR A 241 -4.17 10.60 -10.40
N LYS A 242 -3.36 11.57 -10.00
CA LYS A 242 -2.91 12.65 -10.89
C LYS A 242 -1.60 12.31 -11.57
N ARG A 243 -0.78 11.47 -10.92
CA ARG A 243 0.56 11.12 -11.39
C ARG A 243 0.76 9.62 -11.46
N SER A 244 1.42 9.16 -12.52
CA SER A 244 1.75 7.74 -12.66
C SER A 244 2.63 7.24 -11.51
N SER A 245 3.51 8.11 -10.97
CA SER A 245 4.36 7.79 -9.82
C SER A 245 3.56 7.49 -8.55
N GLU A 246 2.39 8.09 -8.35
CA GLU A 246 1.53 7.81 -7.19
C GLU A 246 1.02 6.37 -7.24
N VAL A 247 0.60 5.93 -8.42
CA VAL A 247 0.13 4.55 -8.65
C VAL A 247 1.27 3.55 -8.51
N MET A 248 2.42 3.84 -9.11
CA MET A 248 3.60 2.97 -8.98
C MET A 248 4.03 2.83 -7.52
N TYR A 249 4.05 3.94 -6.77
CA TYR A 249 4.35 3.93 -5.34
C TYR A 249 3.35 3.09 -4.55
N ARG A 250 2.05 3.20 -4.82
CA ARG A 250 1.02 2.36 -4.18
C ARG A 250 1.30 0.87 -4.38
N TYR A 251 1.53 0.42 -5.62
CA TYR A 251 1.80 -0.98 -5.89
C TYR A 251 3.10 -1.47 -5.24
N ASN A 252 4.12 -0.62 -5.16
CA ASN A 252 5.35 -0.95 -4.45
C ASN A 252 5.12 -1.10 -2.94
N VAL A 253 4.35 -0.19 -2.34
CA VAL A 253 3.96 -0.24 -0.93
C VAL A 253 3.14 -1.50 -0.61
N SER A 254 2.15 -1.84 -1.44
CA SER A 254 1.34 -3.05 -1.24
C SER A 254 2.19 -4.32 -1.20
N ASN A 255 3.16 -4.44 -2.13
CA ASN A 255 4.12 -5.54 -2.13
C ASN A 255 4.99 -5.56 -0.86
N HIS A 256 5.49 -4.40 -0.41
CA HIS A 256 6.28 -4.33 0.83
C HIS A 256 5.48 -4.84 2.04
N ILE A 257 4.22 -4.43 2.17
CA ILE A 257 3.34 -4.88 3.26
C ILE A 257 3.07 -6.38 3.20
N GLU A 258 2.83 -6.92 2.00
CA GLU A 258 2.62 -8.36 1.83
C GLU A 258 3.86 -9.19 2.17
N LYS A 259 5.05 -8.74 1.76
CA LYS A 259 6.32 -9.37 2.14
C LYS A 259 6.53 -9.38 3.65
N VAL A 260 6.37 -8.23 4.29
CA VAL A 260 6.48 -8.12 5.76
C VAL A 260 5.47 -9.04 6.44
N LYS A 261 4.23 -9.07 5.97
CA LYS A 261 3.18 -9.96 6.49
C LYS A 261 3.57 -11.44 6.36
N ASN A 262 4.17 -11.85 5.24
CA ASN A 262 4.63 -13.23 5.04
C ASN A 262 5.79 -13.60 5.95
N GLU A 263 6.76 -12.70 6.17
CA GLU A 263 7.86 -12.96 7.10
C GLU A 263 7.38 -13.01 8.56
N VAL A 264 6.44 -12.14 8.94
CA VAL A 264 5.78 -12.22 10.25
C VAL A 264 5.00 -13.52 10.42
N ALA A 265 4.29 -13.97 9.37
CA ALA A 265 3.56 -15.24 9.42
C ALA A 265 4.49 -16.44 9.64
N LYS A 266 5.66 -16.46 8.99
CA LYS A 266 6.70 -17.48 9.22
C LYS A 266 7.26 -17.40 10.65
N LEU A 267 7.51 -16.19 11.16
CA LEU A 267 8.03 -15.99 12.50
C LEU A 267 7.08 -16.52 13.58
N LEU A 268 5.77 -16.41 13.36
CA LEU A 268 4.72 -16.81 14.30
C LEU A 268 4.15 -18.21 14.01
N GLU A 269 4.75 -18.95 13.08
CA GLU A 269 4.33 -20.30 12.74
C GLU A 269 4.45 -21.23 13.95
N GLY A 270 3.32 -21.73 14.45
CA GLY A 270 3.25 -22.61 15.62
C GLY A 270 2.79 -21.95 16.93
N ASP A 271 2.50 -20.64 16.95
CA ASP A 271 1.94 -20.01 18.15
C ASP A 271 0.43 -20.29 18.34
N ASN A 272 0.08 -20.86 19.50
CA ASN A 272 -1.28 -21.09 19.97
C ASN A 272 -1.68 -20.18 21.15
N SER A 273 -0.92 -19.10 21.42
CA SER A 273 -1.10 -18.26 22.61
C SER A 273 -2.16 -17.15 22.49
N GLY A 274 -2.76 -16.98 21.31
CA GLY A 274 -3.70 -15.90 21.01
C GLY A 274 -3.04 -14.62 20.48
N HIS A 275 -1.74 -14.68 20.17
CA HIS A 275 -0.94 -13.66 19.45
C HIS A 275 -0.58 -14.08 18.01
N GLY A 276 -1.22 -15.16 17.52
CA GLY A 276 -1.00 -15.66 16.17
C GLY A 276 -1.50 -14.71 15.06
N LEU A 277 -1.33 -15.15 13.81
CA LEU A 277 -1.61 -14.35 12.61
C LEU A 277 -3.03 -13.75 12.56
N GLU A 278 -4.02 -14.43 13.14
CA GLU A 278 -5.40 -13.92 13.26
C GLU A 278 -5.49 -12.62 14.07
N HIS A 279 -4.73 -12.49 15.16
CA HIS A 279 -4.68 -11.25 15.94
C HIS A 279 -4.06 -10.12 15.11
N ILE A 280 -2.92 -10.40 14.46
CA ILE A 280 -2.23 -9.42 13.62
C ILE A 280 -3.12 -8.97 12.45
N ASN A 281 -3.85 -9.88 11.81
CA ASN A 281 -4.79 -9.54 10.75
C ASN A 281 -5.90 -8.60 11.25
N ARG A 282 -6.51 -8.90 12.40
CA ARG A 282 -7.55 -8.01 12.98
C ARG A 282 -6.99 -6.63 13.36
N VAL A 283 -5.79 -6.60 13.94
CA VAL A 283 -5.09 -5.35 14.28
C VAL A 283 -4.78 -4.55 13.02
N LEU A 284 -4.25 -5.18 11.97
CA LEU A 284 -3.98 -4.52 10.69
C LEU A 284 -5.25 -3.95 10.06
N ASP A 285 -6.30 -4.76 9.95
CA ASP A 285 -7.55 -4.36 9.28
C ASP A 285 -8.24 -3.20 10.00
N LEU A 286 -8.29 -3.23 11.33
CA LEU A 286 -8.87 -2.14 12.11
C LEU A 286 -7.99 -0.89 12.10
N SER A 287 -6.66 -1.06 12.15
CA SER A 287 -5.70 0.05 12.06
C SER A 287 -5.80 0.78 10.72
N LEU A 288 -6.01 0.06 9.62
CA LEU A 288 -6.20 0.67 8.30
C LEU A 288 -7.50 1.49 8.20
N LYS A 289 -8.58 1.03 8.86
CA LYS A 289 -9.84 1.80 8.96
C LYS A 289 -9.64 3.09 9.76
N PHE A 290 -8.92 3.01 10.87
CA PHE A 290 -8.62 4.19 11.70
C PHE A 290 -7.70 5.16 10.96
N ALA A 291 -6.67 4.66 10.28
CA ALA A 291 -5.77 5.47 9.48
C ALA A 291 -6.49 6.24 8.38
N GLU A 292 -7.54 5.66 7.78
CA GLU A 292 -8.37 6.35 6.80
C GLU A 292 -9.18 7.48 7.44
N LYS A 293 -9.86 7.21 8.56
CA LYS A 293 -10.69 8.20 9.25
C LYS A 293 -9.86 9.36 9.83
N GLU A 294 -8.63 9.07 10.28
CA GLU A 294 -7.73 10.02 10.91
C GLU A 294 -6.70 10.64 9.97
N ASN A 295 -6.74 10.30 8.68
CA ASN A 295 -5.78 10.76 7.66
C ASN A 295 -4.30 10.45 8.00
N ALA A 296 -4.04 9.29 8.60
CA ALA A 296 -2.70 8.84 8.94
C ALA A 296 -2.01 8.10 7.79
N ASN A 297 -0.68 7.98 7.85
CA ASN A 297 0.07 7.26 6.83
C ASN A 297 -0.18 5.74 6.92
N LYS A 298 -1.05 5.22 6.03
CA LYS A 298 -1.42 3.80 5.97
C LYS A 298 -0.22 2.85 5.84
N TYR A 299 0.88 3.26 5.20
CA TYR A 299 2.07 2.40 5.05
C TYR A 299 2.76 2.18 6.40
N ILE A 300 3.02 3.26 7.14
CA ILE A 300 3.66 3.20 8.44
C ILE A 300 2.75 2.50 9.45
N VAL A 301 1.44 2.78 9.44
CA VAL A 301 0.45 2.07 10.27
C VAL A 301 0.49 0.57 10.00
N SER A 302 0.55 0.16 8.73
CA SER A 302 0.60 -1.26 8.37
C SER A 302 1.87 -1.94 8.88
N LEU A 303 3.03 -1.28 8.76
CA LEU A 303 4.30 -1.83 9.27
C LEU A 303 4.27 -1.98 10.80
N ILE A 304 3.82 -0.96 11.52
CA ILE A 304 3.71 -1.01 12.98
C ILE A 304 2.73 -2.13 13.39
N ALA A 305 1.55 -2.20 12.76
CA ALA A 305 0.54 -3.22 13.05
C ALA A 305 1.04 -4.65 12.78
N LEU A 306 1.80 -4.86 11.70
CA LEU A 306 2.36 -6.18 11.39
C LEU A 306 3.49 -6.58 12.35
N LEU A 307 4.28 -5.63 12.83
CA LEU A 307 5.52 -5.90 13.57
C LEU A 307 5.41 -5.69 15.09
N HIS A 308 4.30 -5.16 15.63
CA HIS A 308 4.19 -4.81 17.05
C HIS A 308 4.43 -5.98 18.01
N ASP A 309 4.07 -7.19 17.62
CA ASP A 309 4.24 -8.43 18.39
C ASP A 309 5.44 -9.28 17.92
N ALA A 310 6.20 -8.84 16.90
CA ALA A 310 7.33 -9.59 16.34
C ALA A 310 8.49 -9.81 17.34
N ASP A 311 8.56 -9.00 18.39
CA ASP A 311 9.57 -9.08 19.44
C ASP A 311 8.91 -9.13 20.85
N ASP A 312 7.69 -9.68 20.99
CA ASP A 312 7.09 -9.84 22.33
C ASP A 312 7.99 -10.72 23.22
N TYR A 313 8.36 -10.17 24.39
CA TYR A 313 9.23 -10.82 25.37
C TYR A 313 8.72 -12.19 25.85
N LYS A 314 7.40 -12.43 25.78
CA LYS A 314 6.77 -13.72 26.12
C LYS A 314 7.08 -14.81 25.09
N LEU A 315 7.35 -14.43 23.85
CA LEU A 315 7.63 -15.33 22.73
C LEU A 315 9.14 -15.46 22.48
N PHE A 316 9.86 -14.33 22.52
CA PHE A 316 11.25 -14.27 22.03
C PHE A 316 12.28 -13.86 23.11
N GLY A 317 11.84 -13.64 24.36
CA GLY A 317 12.70 -13.24 25.47
C GLY A 317 12.99 -11.73 25.53
N MET A 318 13.45 -11.26 26.70
CA MET A 318 13.64 -9.81 26.94
C MET A 318 14.72 -9.18 26.04
N GLU A 319 15.80 -9.91 25.72
CA GLU A 319 16.87 -9.35 24.90
C GLU A 319 16.40 -8.99 23.49
N ASN A 320 15.60 -9.85 22.86
CA ASN A 320 15.01 -9.55 21.55
C ASN A 320 14.00 -8.42 21.63
N ALA A 321 13.16 -8.41 22.68
CA ALA A 321 12.18 -7.35 22.92
C ALA A 321 12.82 -5.96 23.08
N GLU A 322 13.97 -5.86 23.75
CA GLU A 322 14.68 -4.59 23.94
C GLU A 322 15.39 -4.12 22.67
N LYS A 323 15.91 -5.05 21.86
CA LYS A 323 16.66 -4.74 20.64
C LYS A 323 15.78 -4.58 19.40
N LEU A 324 14.54 -5.07 19.43
CA LEU A 324 13.65 -5.22 18.28
C LEU A 324 14.34 -5.98 17.14
N THR A 325 14.99 -7.10 17.48
CA THR A 325 15.85 -7.86 16.57
C THR A 325 15.06 -8.35 15.37
N ASN A 326 13.91 -8.99 15.59
CA ASN A 326 13.11 -9.58 14.52
C ASN A 326 12.50 -8.49 13.63
N ALA A 327 11.92 -7.44 14.22
CA ALA A 327 11.34 -6.34 13.45
C ALA A 327 12.38 -5.67 12.54
N LYS A 328 13.61 -5.46 13.02
CA LYS A 328 14.70 -4.89 12.21
C LYS A 328 15.13 -5.81 11.08
N ILE A 329 15.32 -7.10 11.35
CA ILE A 329 15.68 -8.10 10.32
C ILE A 329 14.62 -8.16 9.23
N ILE A 330 13.34 -8.31 9.61
CA ILE A 330 12.23 -8.40 8.65
C ILE A 330 12.15 -7.13 7.78
N MET A 331 12.28 -5.95 8.39
CA MET A 331 12.25 -4.68 7.65
C MET A 331 13.45 -4.52 6.70
N ASP A 332 14.63 -4.95 7.10
CA ASP A 332 15.84 -4.93 6.25
C ASP A 332 15.70 -5.89 5.06
N ASP A 333 15.25 -7.12 5.30
CA ASP A 333 15.01 -8.12 4.24
C ASP A 333 13.93 -7.65 3.26
N CYS A 334 12.93 -6.92 3.76
CA CYS A 334 11.88 -6.29 2.96
C CYS A 334 12.28 -4.94 2.34
N ASN A 335 13.53 -4.49 2.51
CA ASN A 335 14.06 -3.23 1.97
C ASN A 335 13.29 -1.96 2.39
N VAL A 336 12.71 -1.96 3.59
CA VAL A 336 12.06 -0.77 4.17
C VAL A 336 13.10 0.34 4.38
N ASP A 337 12.73 1.59 4.11
CA ASP A 337 13.64 2.73 4.26
C ASP A 337 14.06 2.95 5.73
N LYS A 338 15.33 3.30 5.98
CA LYS A 338 15.87 3.44 7.35
C LYS A 338 15.13 4.48 8.20
N ALA A 339 14.69 5.60 7.61
CA ALA A 339 13.92 6.60 8.36
C ALA A 339 12.55 6.05 8.79
N ILE A 340 11.94 5.22 7.94
CA ILE A 340 10.68 4.53 8.26
C ILE A 340 10.92 3.44 9.32
N GLN A 341 12.02 2.69 9.23
CA GLN A 341 12.39 1.70 10.25
C GLN A 341 12.53 2.34 11.64
N GLU A 342 13.20 3.49 11.74
CA GLU A 342 13.35 4.22 13.00
C GLU A 342 11.98 4.63 13.57
N GLN A 343 11.09 5.17 12.75
CA GLN A 343 9.74 5.55 13.16
C GLN A 343 8.91 4.34 13.61
N VAL A 344 9.01 3.21 12.90
CA VAL A 344 8.32 1.96 13.26
C VAL A 344 8.87 1.40 14.58
N CYS A 345 10.19 1.33 14.74
CA CYS A 345 10.83 0.85 15.97
C CYS A 345 10.47 1.75 17.17
N ASP A 346 10.46 3.07 17.02
CA ASP A 346 10.03 4.00 18.07
C ASP A 346 8.59 3.75 18.49
N ALA A 347 7.68 3.57 17.52
CA ALA A 347 6.29 3.24 17.82
C ALA A 347 6.17 1.91 18.56
N ILE A 348 6.82 0.84 18.08
CA ILE A 348 6.80 -0.49 18.72
C ILE A 348 7.33 -0.39 20.15
N ASN A 349 8.41 0.36 20.40
CA ASN A 349 8.96 0.57 21.74
C ASN A 349 8.04 1.31 22.71
N ASN A 350 6.97 1.93 22.21
CA ASN A 350 6.01 2.66 23.03
C ASN A 350 4.61 2.05 23.04
N ILE A 351 4.35 0.99 22.27
CA ILE A 351 3.07 0.26 22.23
C ILE A 351 3.02 -0.82 23.32
N GLY A 352 1.84 -0.97 23.92
CA GLY A 352 1.50 -2.04 24.87
C GLY A 352 1.15 -1.55 26.28
N TYR A 353 0.26 -2.29 26.96
CA TYR A 353 -0.22 -1.92 28.30
C TYR A 353 0.88 -1.85 29.36
N SER A 354 1.84 -2.78 29.35
CA SER A 354 2.97 -2.75 30.29
C SER A 354 3.86 -1.51 30.12
N LYS A 355 4.02 -1.04 28.88
CA LYS A 355 4.77 0.18 28.55
C LYS A 355 3.98 1.42 28.99
N ARG A 356 2.67 1.42 28.77
CA ARG A 356 1.75 2.46 29.28
C ARG A 356 1.85 2.65 30.79
N LEU A 357 1.89 1.56 31.56
CA LEU A 357 2.06 1.61 33.02
C LEU A 357 3.42 2.18 33.45
N LYS A 358 4.43 2.15 32.59
CA LYS A 358 5.75 2.78 32.80
C LYS A 358 5.79 4.24 32.32
N GLY A 359 4.65 4.83 31.93
CA GLY A 359 4.57 6.19 31.41
C GLY A 359 4.96 6.35 29.94
N HIS A 360 5.17 5.26 29.20
CA HIS A 360 5.50 5.30 27.77
C HIS A 360 4.23 5.37 26.93
N SER A 361 4.29 6.11 25.83
CA SER A 361 3.18 6.30 24.89
C SER A 361 3.71 6.61 23.52
N PRO A 362 3.09 6.09 22.44
CA PRO A 362 3.44 6.53 21.10
C PRO A 362 3.13 8.02 20.95
N THR A 363 4.03 8.72 20.28
CA THR A 363 3.94 10.17 20.04
C THR A 363 3.33 10.47 18.67
N THR A 364 3.67 9.66 17.67
CA THR A 364 3.17 9.74 16.29
C THR A 364 1.71 9.32 16.20
N LEU A 365 0.99 9.89 15.22
CA LEU A 365 -0.41 9.52 14.97
C LEU A 365 -0.53 8.03 14.61
N GLU A 366 0.38 7.54 13.77
CA GLU A 366 0.41 6.14 13.34
C GLU A 366 0.63 5.17 14.50
N GLY A 367 1.56 5.49 15.41
CA GLY A 367 1.78 4.68 16.62
C GLY A 367 0.61 4.73 17.59
N LYS A 368 -0.08 5.88 17.71
CA LYS A 368 -1.28 6.00 18.54
C LYS A 368 -2.42 5.14 18.01
N ILE A 369 -2.65 5.16 16.70
CA ILE A 369 -3.66 4.32 16.05
C ILE A 369 -3.42 2.85 16.35
N VAL A 370 -2.19 2.35 16.14
CA VAL A 370 -1.91 0.92 16.36
C VAL A 370 -1.98 0.57 17.85
N SER A 371 -1.53 1.44 18.76
CA SER A 371 -1.70 1.24 20.20
C SER A 371 -3.16 1.10 20.60
N ASP A 372 -4.03 1.97 20.09
CA ASP A 372 -5.46 1.95 20.41
C ASP A 372 -6.12 0.69 19.84
N VAL A 373 -5.75 0.29 18.63
CA VAL A 373 -6.30 -0.90 17.99
C VAL A 373 -5.89 -2.19 18.69
N ASP A 374 -4.61 -2.33 19.09
CA ASP A 374 -4.15 -3.48 19.89
C ASP A 374 -4.93 -3.57 21.22
N MET A 375 -5.08 -2.44 21.92
CA MET A 375 -5.88 -2.39 23.15
C MET A 375 -7.37 -2.67 22.90
N CYS A 376 -7.93 -2.23 21.78
CA CYS A 376 -9.30 -2.54 21.38
C CYS A 376 -9.50 -4.03 21.05
N ASP A 377 -8.49 -4.73 20.49
CA ASP A 377 -8.56 -6.18 20.25
C ASP A 377 -8.46 -7.02 21.54
N ALA A 378 -8.03 -6.40 22.65
CA ALA A 378 -8.15 -6.99 23.99
C ALA A 378 -9.52 -6.73 24.66
N LEU A 379 -10.36 -5.87 24.08
CA LEU A 379 -11.73 -5.59 24.50
C LEU A 379 -12.76 -6.36 23.65
N GLY A 380 -14.03 -6.34 24.08
CA GLY A 380 -15.15 -6.93 23.35
C GLY A 380 -15.14 -8.46 23.32
N ALA A 381 -15.87 -9.04 22.37
CA ALA A 381 -16.08 -10.50 22.29
C ALA A 381 -14.76 -11.28 22.11
N ASN A 382 -13.91 -10.87 21.17
CA ASN A 382 -12.60 -11.50 20.97
C ASN A 382 -11.68 -11.30 22.18
N GLY A 383 -11.76 -10.13 22.84
CA GLY A 383 -11.05 -9.88 24.09
C GLY A 383 -11.39 -10.92 25.17
N ILE A 384 -12.68 -11.17 25.41
CA ILE A 384 -13.14 -12.17 26.39
C ILE A 384 -12.57 -13.56 26.07
N LEU A 385 -12.65 -13.98 24.81
CA LEU A 385 -12.12 -15.27 24.36
C LEU A 385 -10.61 -15.37 24.58
N ARG A 386 -9.85 -14.34 24.21
CA ARG A 386 -8.38 -14.31 24.39
C ARG A 386 -7.99 -14.40 25.86
N VAL A 387 -8.68 -13.64 26.73
CA VAL A 387 -8.44 -13.69 28.19
C VAL A 387 -8.70 -15.10 28.71
N TYR A 388 -9.79 -15.74 28.30
CA TYR A 388 -10.09 -17.10 28.72
C TYR A 388 -9.04 -18.11 28.24
N THR A 389 -8.67 -18.06 26.95
CA THR A 389 -7.64 -18.94 26.39
C THR A 389 -6.31 -18.80 27.15
N TYR A 390 -5.90 -17.57 27.47
CA TYR A 390 -4.71 -17.32 28.25
C TYR A 390 -4.81 -17.88 29.69
N SER A 391 -5.93 -17.64 30.38
CA SER A 391 -6.17 -18.19 31.73
C SER A 391 -6.13 -19.72 31.73
N MET A 392 -6.80 -20.37 30.77
CA MET A 392 -6.81 -21.83 30.62
C MET A 392 -5.41 -22.41 30.42
N LYS A 393 -4.59 -21.78 29.58
CA LYS A 393 -3.19 -22.20 29.36
C LYS A 393 -2.36 -22.14 30.65
N ASN A 394 -2.71 -21.25 31.58
CA ASN A 394 -2.05 -21.10 32.89
C ASN A 394 -2.77 -21.85 34.03
N GLY A 395 -3.74 -22.72 33.72
CA GLY A 395 -4.48 -23.50 34.71
C GLY A 395 -5.35 -22.67 35.64
N LYS A 396 -5.80 -21.49 35.19
CA LYS A 396 -6.67 -20.59 35.95
C LYS A 396 -8.12 -20.72 35.51
N PRO A 397 -9.10 -20.72 36.43
CA PRO A 397 -10.51 -20.77 36.08
C PRO A 397 -10.94 -19.47 35.39
N PHE A 398 -12.09 -19.53 34.70
CA PHE A 398 -12.68 -18.30 34.16
C PHE A 398 -13.16 -17.38 35.29
N PHE A 399 -13.86 -17.93 36.27
CA PHE A 399 -14.40 -17.20 37.41
C PHE A 399 -14.20 -17.99 38.71
N ASP A 400 -13.75 -17.31 39.76
CA ASP A 400 -13.77 -17.79 41.14
C ASP A 400 -14.46 -16.73 42.00
N ARG A 401 -15.66 -17.06 42.50
CA ARG A 401 -16.51 -16.13 43.25
C ARG A 401 -15.90 -15.65 44.57
N ASN A 402 -14.91 -16.39 45.11
CA ASN A 402 -14.32 -16.09 46.42
C ASN A 402 -13.06 -15.23 46.33
N ILE A 403 -12.59 -14.91 45.10
CA ILE A 403 -11.33 -14.18 44.88
C ILE A 403 -11.60 -12.91 44.08
N PHE A 404 -11.52 -11.76 44.75
CA PHE A 404 -11.68 -10.44 44.14
C PHE A 404 -10.38 -9.92 43.49
N PRO A 405 -10.46 -9.04 42.47
CA PRO A 405 -9.30 -8.51 41.76
C PRO A 405 -8.50 -7.51 42.61
N ILE A 406 -7.24 -7.30 42.22
CA ILE A 406 -6.37 -6.28 42.84
C ILE A 406 -6.41 -4.99 42.01
N GLU A 407 -6.95 -3.91 42.58
CA GLU A 407 -7.17 -2.66 41.84
C GLU A 407 -5.86 -1.87 41.56
N ASP A 408 -4.95 -1.81 42.54
CA ASP A 408 -3.66 -1.08 42.47
C ASP A 408 -2.49 -1.94 41.97
N MET A 409 -2.50 -2.28 40.68
CA MET A 409 -1.37 -2.94 40.01
C MET A 409 -0.40 -1.94 39.36
N ASN A 410 0.87 -2.00 39.76
CA ASN A 410 1.98 -1.34 39.06
C ASN A 410 2.61 -2.27 38.01
N ALA A 411 3.45 -1.74 37.11
CA ALA A 411 4.03 -2.50 35.99
C ALA A 411 4.84 -3.74 36.43
N GLU A 412 5.56 -3.66 37.55
CA GLU A 412 6.37 -4.76 38.07
C GLU A 412 5.49 -5.91 38.60
N LYS A 413 4.42 -5.58 39.34
CA LYS A 413 3.42 -6.57 39.79
C LYS A 413 2.66 -7.19 38.62
N TYR A 414 2.25 -6.38 37.63
CA TYR A 414 1.54 -6.86 36.44
C TYR A 414 2.37 -7.87 35.63
N THR A 415 3.68 -7.66 35.50
CA THR A 415 4.54 -8.52 34.67
C THR A 415 4.87 -9.85 35.36
N ARG A 416 4.85 -9.90 36.70
CA ARG A 416 5.17 -11.10 37.48
C ARG A 416 3.95 -11.93 37.91
N LYS A 417 2.76 -11.32 37.97
CA LYS A 417 1.54 -11.99 38.45
C LYS A 417 0.72 -12.56 37.28
N CYS A 418 0.40 -13.85 37.36
CA CYS A 418 -0.72 -14.42 36.62
C CYS A 418 -2.00 -14.17 37.43
N ALA A 419 -3.02 -13.57 36.82
CA ALA A 419 -4.31 -13.31 37.48
C ALA A 419 -4.93 -14.61 38.01
N ASP A 420 -5.68 -14.51 39.11
CA ASP A 420 -6.24 -15.67 39.79
C ASP A 420 -7.44 -16.29 39.03
N SER A 421 -8.10 -15.49 38.18
CA SER A 421 -9.13 -15.93 37.23
C SER A 421 -9.18 -15.01 36.00
N SER A 422 -9.90 -15.41 34.94
CA SER A 422 -10.17 -14.52 33.79
C SER A 422 -10.93 -13.27 34.20
N VAL A 423 -11.93 -13.39 35.08
CA VAL A 423 -12.68 -12.25 35.62
C VAL A 423 -11.76 -11.29 36.36
N CYS A 424 -10.83 -11.79 37.19
CA CYS A 424 -9.85 -10.92 37.85
C CYS A 424 -9.03 -10.13 36.82
N HIS A 425 -8.55 -10.78 35.75
CA HIS A 425 -7.80 -10.10 34.69
C HIS A 425 -8.64 -9.02 33.97
N ILE A 426 -9.94 -9.27 33.80
CA ILE A 426 -10.85 -8.31 33.17
C ILE A 426 -10.91 -7.00 33.98
N PHE A 427 -11.03 -7.07 35.31
CA PHE A 427 -11.02 -5.89 36.17
C PHE A 427 -9.63 -5.26 36.35
N GLU A 428 -8.60 -6.11 36.49
CA GLU A 428 -7.23 -5.67 36.74
C GLU A 428 -6.65 -4.88 35.55
N LYS A 429 -7.07 -5.21 34.32
CA LYS A 429 -6.57 -4.61 33.07
C LYS A 429 -7.67 -4.23 32.08
N ILE A 430 -8.48 -5.19 31.64
CA ILE A 430 -9.26 -5.04 30.38
C ILE A 430 -10.24 -3.87 30.45
N LEU A 431 -10.99 -3.73 31.54
CA LEU A 431 -11.94 -2.63 31.70
C LEU A 431 -11.28 -1.24 31.72
N LYS A 432 -10.01 -1.15 32.16
CA LYS A 432 -9.24 0.11 32.21
C LYS A 432 -8.80 0.59 30.82
N LEU A 433 -8.81 -0.28 29.81
CA LEU A 433 -8.25 0.05 28.49
C LEU A 433 -9.05 1.16 27.77
N LYS A 434 -10.36 1.28 28.01
CA LYS A 434 -11.18 2.30 27.32
C LYS A 434 -10.67 3.73 27.57
N ASP A 435 -10.15 3.98 28.77
CA ASP A 435 -9.74 5.31 29.23
C ASP A 435 -8.29 5.63 28.84
N LEU A 436 -7.60 4.67 28.19
CA LEU A 436 -6.22 4.82 27.72
C LEU A 436 -6.12 5.13 26.23
N MET A 437 -7.25 5.18 25.52
CA MET A 437 -7.30 5.44 24.08
C MET A 437 -6.84 6.85 23.75
N LEU A 438 -5.98 6.96 22.75
CA LEU A 438 -5.28 8.17 22.37
C LEU A 438 -6.00 8.93 21.25
N THR A 439 -6.68 8.21 20.37
CA THR A 439 -7.33 8.76 19.18
C THR A 439 -8.84 8.79 19.32
N ASP A 440 -9.50 9.60 18.48
CA ASP A 440 -10.96 9.70 18.51
C ASP A 440 -11.62 8.41 18.00
N SER A 441 -11.02 7.76 17.00
CA SER A 441 -11.50 6.44 16.52
C SER A 441 -11.34 5.36 17.60
N GLY A 442 -10.21 5.35 18.32
CA GLY A 442 -9.96 4.43 19.43
C GLY A 442 -10.96 4.61 20.56
N LYS A 443 -11.24 5.85 20.97
CA LYS A 443 -12.24 6.17 22.01
C LYS A 443 -13.66 5.77 21.61
N GLU A 444 -14.02 5.89 20.34
CA GLU A 444 -15.34 5.49 19.84
C GLU A 444 -15.50 3.97 19.86
N GLU A 445 -14.53 3.24 19.29
CA GLU A 445 -14.53 1.78 19.21
C GLU A 445 -14.45 1.14 20.60
N SER A 446 -13.59 1.68 21.48
CA SER A 446 -13.39 1.12 22.82
C SER A 446 -14.63 1.20 23.69
N LYS A 447 -15.47 2.24 23.54
CA LYS A 447 -16.75 2.35 24.27
C LYS A 447 -17.69 1.20 23.92
N ASN A 448 -17.86 0.93 22.62
CA ASN A 448 -18.72 -0.16 22.16
C ASN A 448 -18.21 -1.51 22.66
N ARG A 449 -16.90 -1.76 22.54
CA ARG A 449 -16.30 -3.02 22.99
C ARG A 449 -16.27 -3.17 24.51
N HIS A 450 -16.12 -2.08 25.25
CA HIS A 450 -16.19 -2.09 26.71
C HIS A 450 -17.59 -2.46 27.19
N GLN A 451 -18.64 -1.93 26.54
CA GLN A 451 -20.02 -2.27 26.90
C GLN A 451 -20.28 -3.78 26.76
N ILE A 452 -19.78 -4.41 25.70
CA ILE A 452 -19.88 -5.87 25.52
C ILE A 452 -19.27 -6.63 26.72
N VAL A 453 -18.11 -6.19 27.21
CA VAL A 453 -17.45 -6.83 28.36
C VAL A 453 -18.26 -6.62 29.64
N VAL A 454 -18.79 -5.42 29.85
CA VAL A 454 -19.64 -5.10 31.00
C VAL A 454 -20.91 -5.93 31.00
N ASP A 455 -21.62 -5.98 29.88
CA ASP A 455 -22.87 -6.76 29.73
C ASP A 455 -22.60 -8.25 29.96
N PHE A 456 -21.50 -8.77 29.39
CA PHE A 456 -21.07 -10.14 29.62
C PHE A 456 -20.86 -10.44 31.11
N LEU A 457 -20.19 -9.55 31.86
CA LEU A 457 -19.98 -9.73 33.30
C LEU A 457 -21.31 -9.69 34.07
N TYR A 458 -22.22 -8.78 33.73
CA TYR A 458 -23.55 -8.74 34.35
C TYR A 458 -24.33 -10.04 34.14
N HIS A 459 -24.33 -10.57 32.90
CA HIS A 459 -24.99 -11.84 32.60
C HIS A 459 -24.35 -12.99 33.36
N LEU A 460 -23.02 -13.10 33.32
CA LEU A 460 -22.26 -14.12 34.05
C LEU A 460 -22.59 -14.11 35.56
N PHE A 461 -22.55 -12.96 36.21
CA PHE A 461 -22.77 -12.88 37.67
C PHE A 461 -24.22 -13.15 38.06
N ASN A 462 -25.19 -12.84 37.20
CA ASN A 462 -26.58 -13.22 37.39
C ASN A 462 -26.77 -14.74 37.29
N GLU A 463 -26.18 -15.37 36.28
CA GLU A 463 -26.23 -16.82 36.06
C GLU A 463 -25.58 -17.60 37.23
N GLU A 464 -24.44 -17.10 37.71
CA GLU A 464 -23.70 -17.66 38.86
C GLU A 464 -24.32 -17.30 40.24
N LYS A 465 -25.39 -16.49 40.26
CA LYS A 465 -26.06 -16.01 41.47
C LYS A 465 -25.06 -15.37 42.46
N ALA A 466 -24.26 -14.44 41.94
CA ALA A 466 -23.19 -13.74 42.67
C ALA A 466 -23.53 -12.25 42.88
N PRO A 467 -24.45 -11.89 43.81
CA PRO A 467 -24.91 -10.51 44.00
C PRO A 467 -23.80 -9.56 44.46
N GLU A 468 -22.84 -10.04 45.25
CA GLU A 468 -21.67 -9.27 45.70
C GLU A 468 -20.82 -8.80 44.50
N TRP A 469 -20.72 -9.61 43.44
CA TRP A 469 -19.99 -9.24 42.22
C TRP A 469 -20.76 -8.26 41.34
N ILE A 470 -22.09 -8.28 41.38
CA ILE A 470 -22.93 -7.26 40.73
C ILE A 470 -22.74 -5.92 41.43
N GLU A 471 -22.74 -5.89 42.77
CA GLU A 471 -22.45 -4.67 43.54
C GLU A 471 -21.02 -4.17 43.27
N TYR A 472 -20.05 -5.08 43.26
CA TYR A 472 -18.66 -4.76 42.93
C TYR A 472 -18.52 -4.13 41.53
N LEU A 473 -19.13 -4.74 40.50
CA LEU A 473 -19.12 -4.19 39.14
C LEU A 473 -19.78 -2.81 39.07
N ASN A 474 -20.93 -2.63 39.72
CA ASN A 474 -21.59 -1.33 39.80
C ASN A 474 -20.71 -0.25 40.43
N ASN A 475 -19.95 -0.60 41.48
CA ASN A 475 -19.04 0.33 42.13
C ASN A 475 -17.79 0.62 41.29
N TYR A 476 -17.27 -0.37 40.58
CA TYR A 476 -16.13 -0.21 39.67
C TYR A 476 -16.43 0.72 38.48
N LEU A 477 -17.68 0.71 38.00
CA LEU A 477 -18.09 1.49 36.82
C LEU A 477 -18.48 2.95 37.14
N LYS A 478 -18.61 3.31 38.43
CA LYS A 478 -18.82 4.69 38.87
C LYS A 478 -17.53 5.47 38.80
#